data_AF-B9SMJ0-F1
#
_entry.id   AF-B9SMJ0-F1
#
_cell.length_a   1.000
_cell.length_b   1.000
_cell.length_c   1.000
_cell.angle_alpha   90.00
_cell.angle_beta   90.00
_cell.angle_gamma   90.00
#
_symmetry.space_group_name_H-M   'P 1'
#
loop_
_entity.id
_entity.type
_entity.pdbx_description
1 polymer ?
#
loop_
_entity_poly.entity_id
_entity_poly.type
_entity_poly.pdbx_seq_one_letter_code
_entity_poly.pdbx_strand_id
1 'polypeptide(L)'
;MKHRVAGLWRPGNGMCVREIPDQLFLFQFFHPLDLKRIMEGGPWTFDNHMLILHHLQQGEISSNILLFYIAVWVQIHELPIGCMSKAVGRQLSNFIGTFMEYG
;
A
#
# COMPACT_ATOMS: atom_id res chain seq x y z
N MET A 1 4.53 -14.88 -12.48
CA MET A 1 4.29 -13.73 -11.59
C MET A 1 4.58 -12.37 -12.24
N LYS A 2 5.82 -12.08 -12.66
CA LYS A 2 6.26 -10.77 -13.19
C LYS A 2 5.29 -10.10 -14.19
N HIS A 3 4.88 -10.79 -15.26
CA HIS A 3 4.01 -10.21 -16.29
C HIS A 3 2.63 -9.79 -15.76
N ARG A 4 2.05 -10.56 -14.81
CA ARG A 4 0.74 -10.24 -14.24
C ARG A 4 0.82 -9.03 -13.31
N VAL A 5 1.86 -8.95 -12.47
CA VAL A 5 2.07 -7.79 -11.58
C VAL A 5 2.42 -6.54 -12.41
N ALA A 6 3.17 -6.68 -13.51
CA ALA A 6 3.43 -5.58 -14.43
C ALA A 6 2.13 -5.07 -15.07
N GLY A 7 1.17 -5.96 -15.36
CA GLY A 7 -0.16 -5.59 -15.83
C GLY A 7 -1.01 -4.85 -14.79
N LEU A 8 -0.84 -5.20 -13.50
CA LEU A 8 -1.52 -4.53 -12.38
C LEU A 8 -1.04 -3.09 -12.21
N TRP A 9 0.26 -2.87 -12.05
CA TRP A 9 0.80 -1.53 -11.75
C TRP A 9 1.13 -0.70 -12.99
N ARG A 10 1.36 -1.34 -14.14
CA ARG A 10 1.74 -0.70 -15.41
C ARG A 10 2.88 0.32 -15.22
N PRO A 11 4.07 -0.10 -14.78
CA PRO A 11 5.19 0.81 -14.59
C PRO A 11 5.65 1.38 -15.95
N GLY A 12 5.84 2.69 -16.03
CA GLY A 12 6.22 3.39 -17.25
C GLY A 12 7.59 2.96 -17.78
N ASN A 13 8.56 2.78 -16.89
CA ASN A 13 9.93 2.36 -17.26
C ASN A 13 10.22 0.88 -16.95
N GLY A 14 9.18 0.09 -16.68
CA GLY A 14 9.32 -1.32 -16.33
C GLY A 14 9.72 -1.55 -14.86
N MET A 15 9.85 -2.84 -14.53
CA MET A 15 10.23 -3.30 -13.20
C MET A 15 10.89 -4.68 -13.24
N CYS A 16 11.65 -4.98 -12.20
CA CYS A 16 12.16 -6.32 -11.90
C CYS A 16 11.45 -6.90 -10.67
N VAL A 17 11.26 -8.22 -10.68
CA VAL A 17 10.67 -8.97 -9.57
C VAL A 17 11.63 -10.09 -9.22
N ARG A 18 11.97 -10.22 -7.94
CA ARG A 18 12.78 -11.30 -7.41
C ARG A 18 12.07 -11.89 -6.20
N GLU A 19 11.95 -13.21 -6.17
CA GLU A 19 11.55 -13.91 -4.95
C GLU A 19 12.75 -13.99 -4.00
N ILE A 20 12.51 -13.67 -2.74
CA ILE A 20 13.51 -13.76 -1.68
C ILE A 20 13.01 -14.78 -0.64
N PRO A 21 13.83 -15.20 0.34
CA PRO A 21 13.39 -16.12 1.38
C PRO A 21 12.10 -15.68 2.10
N ASP A 22 11.46 -16.62 2.79
CA ASP A 22 10.24 -16.38 3.58
C ASP A 22 8.99 -16.00 2.75
N GLN A 23 8.93 -16.46 1.48
CA GLN A 23 7.80 -16.21 0.57
C GLN A 23 7.56 -14.71 0.28
N LEU A 24 8.63 -13.92 0.42
CA LEU A 24 8.62 -12.49 0.14
C LEU A 24 9.05 -12.22 -1.31
N PHE A 25 8.63 -11.06 -1.82
CA PHE A 25 8.96 -10.60 -3.15
C PHE A 25 9.56 -9.21 -3.12
N LEU A 26 10.69 -9.05 -3.79
CA LEU A 26 11.34 -7.76 -4.02
C LEU A 26 10.93 -7.21 -5.38
N PHE A 27 10.31 -6.04 -5.38
CA PHE A 27 9.95 -5.28 -6.56
C PHE A 27 10.91 -4.10 -6.73
N GLN A 28 11.64 -4.06 -7.84
CA GLN A 28 12.51 -2.95 -8.18
C GLN A 28 11.93 -2.18 -9.36
N PHE A 29 11.61 -0.91 -9.14
CA PHE A 29 11.09 -0.01 -10.17
C PHE A 29 12.21 0.86 -10.74
N PHE A 30 12.15 1.13 -12.04
CA PHE A 30 13.16 1.95 -12.72
C PHE A 30 12.75 3.42 -12.85
N HIS A 31 11.61 3.80 -12.27
CA HIS A 31 11.18 5.19 -12.20
C HIS A 31 10.61 5.52 -10.81
N PRO A 32 11.06 6.59 -10.14
CA PRO A 32 10.61 6.93 -8.79
C PRO A 32 9.12 7.30 -8.74
N LEU A 33 8.56 7.90 -9.81
CA LEU A 33 7.12 8.18 -9.85
C LEU A 33 6.26 6.91 -9.91
N ASP A 34 6.75 5.82 -10.51
CA ASP A 34 6.02 4.55 -10.49
C ASP A 34 5.96 4.00 -9.07
N LEU A 35 7.09 4.01 -8.36
CA LEU A 35 7.15 3.60 -6.96
C LEU A 35 6.21 4.45 -6.10
N LYS A 36 6.28 5.78 -6.21
CA LYS A 36 5.41 6.69 -5.45
C LYS A 36 3.93 6.40 -5.70
N ARG A 37 3.52 6.30 -6.97
CA ARG A 37 2.15 5.97 -7.36
C ARG A 37 1.67 4.64 -6.79
N ILE A 38 2.53 3.64 -6.74
CA ILE A 38 2.18 2.31 -6.21
C ILE A 38 2.06 2.36 -4.68
N MET A 39 2.96 3.06 -3.99
CA MET A 39 2.89 3.19 -2.53
C MET A 39 1.65 4.00 -2.09
N GLU A 40 1.28 5.05 -2.83
CA GLU A 40 0.13 5.91 -2.51
C GLU A 40 -1.21 5.38 -3.05
N GLY A 41 -1.19 4.60 -4.13
CA GLY A 41 -2.40 4.11 -4.82
C GLY A 41 -3.01 2.82 -4.24
N GLY A 42 -2.49 2.33 -3.11
CA GLY A 42 -3.01 1.12 -2.46
C GLY A 42 -4.41 1.29 -1.86
N PRO A 43 -5.02 0.19 -1.36
CA PRO A 43 -4.46 -1.16 -1.25
C PRO A 43 -4.45 -1.90 -2.60
N TRP A 44 -3.50 -2.82 -2.79
CA TRP A 44 -3.39 -3.61 -4.01
C TRP A 44 -3.78 -5.06 -3.78
N THR A 45 -4.51 -5.63 -4.74
CA THR A 45 -4.81 -7.06 -4.80
C THR A 45 -4.20 -7.68 -6.04
N PHE A 46 -3.60 -8.84 -5.90
CA PHE A 46 -3.03 -9.64 -6.97
C PHE A 46 -3.56 -11.07 -6.90
N ASP A 47 -4.27 -11.52 -7.94
CA ASP A 47 -4.84 -12.87 -8.01
C ASP A 47 -5.73 -13.21 -6.80
N ASN A 48 -6.57 -12.25 -6.37
CA ASN A 48 -7.40 -12.30 -5.15
C ASN A 48 -6.63 -12.37 -3.82
N HIS A 49 -5.31 -12.20 -3.83
CA HIS A 49 -4.50 -12.04 -2.63
C HIS A 49 -4.16 -10.56 -2.38
N MET A 50 -4.30 -10.11 -1.14
CA MET A 50 -3.92 -8.76 -0.75
C MET A 50 -2.39 -8.64 -0.70
N LEU A 51 -1.85 -7.56 -1.27
CA LEU A 51 -0.41 -7.27 -1.21
C LEU A 51 -0.12 -6.32 -0.05
N ILE A 52 0.76 -6.75 0.84
CA ILE A 52 1.35 -5.89 1.86
C ILE A 52 2.69 -5.39 1.32
N LEU A 53 2.85 -4.08 1.23
CA LEU A 53 4.00 -3.44 0.59
C LEU A 53 4.76 -2.60 1.60
N HIS A 54 6.09 -2.67 1.53
CA HIS A 54 7.00 -1.79 2.25
C HIS A 54 8.01 -1.19 1.28
N HIS A 55 8.22 0.12 1.37
CA HIS A 55 9.26 0.78 0.60
C HIS A 55 10.60 0.62 1.34
N LEU A 56 11.42 -0.32 0.87
CA LEU A 56 12.77 -0.57 1.36
C LEU A 56 13.64 0.70 1.34
N GLN A 57 14.10 1.12 2.52
CA GLN A 57 15.04 2.23 2.69
C GLN A 57 16.49 1.75 2.64
N GLN A 58 17.40 2.69 2.40
CA GLN A 58 18.83 2.40 2.41
C GLN A 58 19.26 1.87 3.79
N GLY A 59 19.93 0.71 3.80
CA GLY A 59 20.40 0.06 5.03
C GLY A 59 19.40 -0.90 5.66
N GLU A 60 18.16 -0.97 5.17
CA GLU A 60 17.21 -1.99 5.61
C GLU A 60 17.55 -3.37 5.01
N ILE A 61 17.39 -4.41 5.83
CA ILE A 61 17.56 -5.79 5.40
C ILE A 61 16.16 -6.35 5.15
N SER A 62 15.88 -6.76 3.92
CA SER A 62 14.55 -7.21 3.48
C SER A 62 13.97 -8.36 4.31
N SER A 63 14.81 -9.24 4.86
CA SER A 63 14.37 -10.37 5.71
C SER A 63 13.89 -9.95 7.10
N ASN A 64 14.22 -8.75 7.55
CA ASN A 64 13.84 -8.25 8.88
C ASN A 64 12.58 -7.38 8.85
N ILE A 65 11.97 -7.22 7.67
CA ILE A 65 10.83 -6.33 7.47
C ILE A 65 9.55 -7.09 7.77
N LEU A 66 8.84 -6.61 8.78
CA LEU A 66 7.58 -7.18 9.22
C LEU A 66 6.43 -6.59 8.39
N LEU A 67 5.84 -7.42 7.53
CA LEU A 67 4.69 -7.05 6.68
C LEU A 67 3.38 -7.44 7.36
N PHE A 68 2.91 -6.62 8.32
CA PHE A 68 1.67 -6.91 9.08
C PHE A 68 0.52 -5.93 8.82
N TYR A 69 0.81 -4.75 8.28
CA TYR A 69 -0.17 -3.67 8.16
C TYR A 69 -0.32 -3.24 6.71
N ILE A 70 -1.55 -2.89 6.31
CA ILE A 70 -1.86 -2.31 5.01
C ILE A 70 -2.58 -0.98 5.20
N ALA A 71 -2.25 -0.01 4.36
CA ALA A 71 -3.00 1.24 4.28
C ALA A 71 -4.25 1.04 3.42
N VAL A 72 -5.40 1.45 3.94
CA VAL A 72 -6.70 1.33 3.25
C VAL A 72 -7.46 2.64 3.32
N TRP A 73 -8.22 2.93 2.26
CA TRP A 73 -9.18 4.02 2.26
C TRP A 73 -10.49 3.54 2.88
N VAL A 74 -10.99 4.28 3.88
CA VAL A 74 -12.25 4.00 4.55
C VAL A 74 -13.22 5.13 4.26
N GLN A 75 -14.37 4.77 3.69
CA GLN A 75 -15.48 5.70 3.48
C GLN A 75 -16.57 5.43 4.52
N ILE A 76 -16.95 6.46 5.26
CA ILE A 76 -18.01 6.40 6.27
C ILE A 76 -19.31 6.87 5.62
N HIS A 77 -20.31 6.00 5.61
CA HIS A 77 -21.62 6.28 5.04
C HIS A 77 -22.59 6.75 6.13
N GLU A 78 -23.62 7.50 5.72
CA GLU A 78 -24.73 7.93 6.58
C GLU A 78 -24.32 8.72 7.84
N LEU A 79 -23.16 9.39 7.79
CA LEU A 79 -22.69 10.22 8.89
C LEU A 79 -23.61 11.45 9.05
N PRO A 80 -24.17 11.73 10.25
CA PRO A 80 -24.99 12.92 10.46
C PRO A 80 -24.25 14.20 10.09
N ILE A 81 -24.95 15.22 9.57
CA ILE A 81 -24.34 16.48 9.12
C ILE A 81 -23.49 17.14 10.21
N GLY A 82 -23.96 17.14 11.47
CA GLY A 82 -23.21 17.68 12.62
C GLY A 82 -21.92 16.92 12.96
N CYS A 83 -21.76 15.71 12.42
CA CYS A 83 -20.60 14.85 12.63
C CYS A 83 -19.61 14.87 11.45
N MET A 84 -19.93 15.56 10.34
CA MET A 84 -19.06 15.68 9.17
C MET A 84 -17.91 16.67 9.40
N SER A 85 -17.02 16.37 10.35
CA SER A 85 -15.82 17.14 10.64
C SER A 85 -14.58 16.27 10.59
N LYS A 86 -13.42 16.88 10.30
CA LYS A 86 -12.12 16.20 10.40
C LYS A 86 -11.91 15.61 11.81
N ALA A 87 -12.30 16.31 12.87
CA ALA A 87 -12.11 15.79 14.22
C ALA A 87 -12.83 14.44 14.43
N VAL A 88 -14.09 14.35 14.02
CA VAL A 88 -14.89 13.11 14.10
C VAL A 88 -14.34 12.04 13.15
N GLY A 89 -14.01 12.41 11.91
CA GLY A 89 -13.41 11.49 10.94
C GLY A 89 -12.16 10.81 11.48
N ARG A 90 -11.22 11.58 12.05
CA ARG A 90 -10.02 11.02 12.69
C ARG A 90 -10.34 10.09 13.85
N GLN A 91 -11.30 10.44 14.71
CA GLN A 91 -11.69 9.59 15.83
C GLN A 91 -12.25 8.25 15.35
N LEU A 92 -13.13 8.27 14.34
CA LEU A 92 -13.69 7.05 13.75
C LEU A 92 -12.62 6.21 13.04
N SER A 93 -11.72 6.82 12.26
CA SER A 93 -10.59 6.11 11.66
C SER A 93 -9.67 5.49 12.71
N ASN A 94 -9.39 6.21 13.80
CA ASN A 94 -8.57 5.72 14.90
C ASN A 94 -9.23 4.61 15.72
N PHE A 95 -10.56 4.50 15.66
CA PHE A 95 -11.29 3.40 16.25
C PHE A 95 -11.15 2.11 15.41
N ILE A 96 -11.09 2.24 14.07
CA ILE A 96 -10.92 1.11 13.15
C ILE A 96 -9.45 0.67 13.08
N GLY A 97 -8.51 1.61 13.07
CA GLY A 97 -7.08 1.36 12.95
C GLY A 97 -6.26 2.61 13.27
N THR A 98 -5.16 2.84 12.56
CA THR A 98 -4.39 4.09 12.69
C THR A 98 -4.78 5.05 11.58
N PHE A 99 -5.28 6.23 11.91
CA PHE A 99 -5.54 7.28 10.92
C PHE A 99 -4.24 7.70 10.24
N MET A 100 -4.23 7.69 8.91
CA MET A 100 -3.09 8.10 8.08
C MET A 100 -3.32 9.52 7.55
N GLU A 101 -4.32 9.70 6.68
CA GLU A 101 -4.59 10.98 6.02
C GLU A 101 -6.06 11.14 5.59
N TYR A 102 -6.40 12.34 5.09
CA TYR A 102 -7.66 12.61 4.40
C TYR A 102 -7.44 12.60 2.90
N GLY A 103 -8.40 12.05 2.15
CA GLY A 103 -8.52 12.22 0.70
C GLY A 103 -9.27 13.50 0.32
#